data_AF-A0A518GFT7-F1
#
_entry.id   AF-A0A518GFT7-F1
#
_cell.length_a   1.000
_cell.length_b   1.000
_cell.length_c   1.000
_cell.angle_alpha   90.00
_cell.angle_beta   90.00
_cell.angle_gamma   90.00
#
_symmetry.space_group_name_H-M   'P 1'
#
loop_
_entity.id
_entity.type
_entity.pdbx_description
1 polymer ?
#
loop_
_entity_poly.entity_id
_entity_poly.type
_entity_poly.pdbx_seq_one_letter_code
_entity_poly.pdbx_strand_id
1 'polypeptide(L)'
;MVHFETEVGNGAPPRPGPVAGFANQARTLVGDLLELAELQAKLAKADAVEATQAAVRPAVMLVLGACAAIASLPVITLGLANLLGEASSLSIGQSQLLVGCVVAIAALVVVTVSLRKFRGASLRFRRSADELAKNMAWAKAAVRSDR
;
A
#
# COMPACT_ATOMS: atom_id res chain seq x y z
N MET A 1 65.90 32.82 55.35
CA MET A 1 64.56 32.33 55.72
C MET A 1 63.68 32.55 54.51
N VAL A 2 63.47 31.48 53.74
CA VAL A 2 62.83 31.51 52.42
C VAL A 2 61.34 31.33 52.62
N HIS A 3 60.54 32.35 52.31
CA HIS A 3 59.09 32.21 52.19
C HIS A 3 58.80 31.68 50.79
N PHE A 4 58.38 30.42 50.70
CA PHE A 4 57.78 29.85 49.50
C PHE A 4 56.32 30.29 49.45
N GLU A 5 55.98 31.12 48.48
CA GLU A 5 54.61 31.37 48.05
C GLU A 5 54.15 30.16 47.22
N THR A 6 53.27 29.35 47.77
CA THR A 6 52.57 28.30 47.04
C THR A 6 51.44 28.95 46.22
N GLU A 7 51.63 29.09 44.91
CA GLU A 7 50.52 29.35 43.99
C GLU A 7 49.51 28.20 44.08
N VAL A 8 48.32 28.51 44.59
CA VAL A 8 47.16 27.62 44.53
C VAL A 8 46.64 27.65 43.10
N GLY A 9 47.11 26.71 42.27
CA GLY A 9 46.61 26.46 40.93
C GLY A 9 45.11 26.16 40.97
N ASN A 10 44.31 27.14 40.54
CA ASN A 10 42.86 27.06 40.53
C ASN A 10 42.41 26.14 39.38
N GLY A 11 42.13 24.86 39.69
CA GLY A 11 41.71 23.84 38.74
C GLY A 11 40.27 24.01 38.27
N ALA A 12 40.01 25.01 37.43
CA ALA A 12 38.75 25.07 36.69
C ALA A 12 38.76 23.97 35.60
N PRO A 13 37.74 23.09 35.52
CA PRO A 13 37.70 22.08 34.48
C PRO A 13 37.69 22.74 33.10
N PRO A 14 38.41 22.18 32.10
CA PRO A 14 38.50 22.77 30.77
C PRO A 14 37.10 22.89 30.19
N ARG A 15 36.71 24.13 29.82
CA ARG A 15 35.42 24.38 29.16
C ARG A 15 35.42 23.61 27.83
N PRO A 16 34.38 22.79 27.55
CA PRO A 16 34.31 22.10 26.29
C PRO A 16 34.35 23.12 25.15
N GLY A 17 35.29 22.93 24.21
CA GLY A 17 35.44 23.83 23.07
C GLY A 17 34.15 23.87 22.22
N PRO A 18 33.91 24.94 21.44
CA PRO A 18 32.68 25.13 20.65
C PRO A 18 32.29 23.93 19.78
N VAL A 19 33.29 23.21 19.26
CA VAL A 19 33.13 21.96 18.48
C VAL A 19 32.57 20.79 19.28
N ALA A 20 32.91 20.66 20.58
CA ALA A 20 32.37 19.63 21.44
C ALA A 20 30.89 19.88 21.79
N GLY A 21 30.50 21.16 21.92
CA GLY A 21 29.10 21.56 22.13
C GLY A 21 28.20 21.25 20.93
N PHE A 22 28.70 21.44 19.71
CA PHE A 22 27.98 21.10 18.48
C PHE A 22 27.82 19.58 18.27
N ALA A 23 28.89 18.81 18.54
CA ALA A 23 28.85 17.34 18.45
C ALA A 23 27.82 16.71 19.40
N ASN A 24 27.66 17.26 20.61
CA ASN A 24 26.65 16.80 21.56
C ASN A 24 25.22 17.14 21.10
N GLN A 25 24.98 18.34 20.57
CA GLN A 25 23.67 18.70 20.02
C GLN A 25 23.28 17.82 18.82
N ALA A 26 24.22 17.52 17.93
CA ALA A 26 23.98 16.63 16.80
C ALA A 26 23.59 15.21 17.26
N ARG A 27 24.22 14.68 18.32
CA ARG A 27 23.86 13.37 18.90
C ARG A 27 22.46 13.37 19.52
N THR A 28 22.09 14.44 20.22
CA THR A 28 20.74 14.58 20.79
C THR A 28 19.68 14.61 19.68
N LEU A 29 19.89 15.40 18.62
CA LEU A 29 18.96 15.46 17.49
C LEU A 29 18.82 14.12 16.74
N VAL A 30 19.90 13.36 16.59
CA VAL A 30 19.84 12.01 15.98
C VAL A 30 19.04 11.05 16.87
N GLY A 31 19.21 11.15 18.20
CA GLY A 31 18.41 10.38 19.17
C GLY A 31 16.92 10.67 19.04
N ASP A 32 16.54 11.95 19.02
CA ASP A 32 15.15 12.38 18.91
C ASP A 32 14.52 11.93 17.58
N LEU A 33 15.27 11.99 16.48
CA LEU A 33 14.81 11.53 15.16
C LEU A 33 14.58 10.01 15.12
N LEU A 34 15.43 9.22 15.80
CA LEU A 34 15.25 7.77 15.91
C LEU A 34 14.03 7.43 16.75
N GLU A 35 13.80 8.15 17.85
CA GLU A 35 12.62 7.98 18.70
C GLU A 35 11.33 8.31 17.95
N LEU A 36 11.32 9.42 17.19
CA LEU A 36 10.23 9.78 16.29
C LEU A 36 9.97 8.71 15.22
N ALA A 37 11.02 8.15 14.62
CA ALA A 37 10.89 7.08 13.63
C ALA A 37 10.29 5.80 14.23
N GLU A 38 10.66 5.45 15.46
CA GLU A 38 10.08 4.30 16.17
C GLU A 38 8.59 4.51 16.45
N LEU A 39 8.22 5.72 16.90
CA LEU A 39 6.82 6.07 17.14
C LEU A 39 5.99 6.04 15.85
N GLN A 40 6.51 6.59 14.75
CA GLN A 40 5.82 6.53 13.45
C GLN A 40 5.70 5.10 12.92
N ALA A 41 6.70 4.24 13.14
CA ALA A 41 6.60 2.82 12.79
C ALA A 41 5.54 2.09 13.62
N LYS A 42 5.42 2.39 14.92
CA LYS A 42 4.37 1.85 15.80
C LYS A 42 2.98 2.30 15.35
N LEU A 43 2.83 3.58 15.00
CA LEU A 43 1.57 4.13 14.49
C LEU A 43 1.20 3.48 13.15
N ALA A 44 2.13 3.43 12.20
CA ALA A 44 1.91 2.80 10.90
C ALA A 44 1.50 1.33 11.01
N LYS A 45 2.06 0.59 11.99
CA LYS A 45 1.66 -0.79 12.27
C LYS A 45 0.24 -0.87 12.83
N ALA A 46 -0.12 0.00 13.78
CA ALA A 46 -1.46 0.06 14.34
C ALA A 46 -2.49 0.40 13.25
N ASP A 47 -2.22 1.42 12.45
CA ASP A 47 -3.06 1.84 11.32
C ASP A 47 -3.21 0.72 10.29
N ALA A 48 -2.16 -0.05 9.98
CA ALA A 48 -2.24 -1.18 9.07
C ALA A 48 -3.14 -2.32 9.61
N VAL A 49 -3.08 -2.60 10.92
CA VAL A 49 -3.96 -3.59 11.56
C VAL A 49 -5.41 -3.13 11.53
N GLU A 50 -5.66 -1.86 11.87
CA GLU A 50 -7.01 -1.31 11.84
C GLU A 50 -7.57 -1.28 10.42
N ALA A 51 -6.78 -0.83 9.44
CA ALA A 51 -7.16 -0.81 8.03
C ALA A 51 -7.45 -2.22 7.48
N THR A 52 -6.65 -3.22 7.85
CA THR A 52 -6.88 -4.61 7.41
C THR A 52 -8.15 -5.18 8.04
N GLN A 53 -8.37 -4.97 9.34
CA GLN A 53 -9.61 -5.40 10.01
C GLN A 53 -10.86 -4.73 9.41
N ALA A 54 -10.77 -3.42 9.13
CA ALA A 54 -11.84 -2.68 8.47
C ALA A 54 -12.09 -3.15 7.03
N ALA A 55 -11.06 -3.68 6.35
CA ALA A 55 -11.17 -4.18 4.97
C ALA A 55 -11.77 -5.59 4.85
N VAL A 56 -11.73 -6.42 5.90
CA VAL A 56 -12.23 -7.81 5.85
C VAL A 56 -13.72 -7.85 5.50
N ARG A 57 -14.56 -7.10 6.22
CA ARG A 57 -16.01 -7.09 5.99
C ARG A 57 -16.40 -6.65 4.57
N PRO A 58 -15.93 -5.51 4.04
CA PRO A 58 -16.24 -5.13 2.67
C PRO A 58 -15.66 -6.10 1.65
N ALA A 59 -14.49 -6.71 1.90
CA ALA A 59 -13.95 -7.75 1.03
C ALA A 59 -14.85 -8.99 0.96
N VAL A 60 -15.35 -9.48 2.10
CA VAL A 60 -16.31 -10.60 2.14
C VAL A 60 -17.60 -10.24 1.41
N MET A 61 -18.15 -9.05 1.63
CA MET A 61 -19.35 -8.59 0.93
C MET A 61 -19.13 -8.49 -0.58
N LEU A 62 -17.96 -8.02 -1.01
CA LEU A 62 -17.59 -7.94 -2.41
C LEU A 62 -17.52 -9.35 -3.05
N VAL A 63 -16.91 -10.31 -2.35
CA VAL A 63 -16.81 -11.70 -2.83
C VAL A 63 -18.20 -12.34 -2.93
N LEU A 64 -19.03 -12.22 -1.90
CA LEU A 64 -20.39 -12.76 -1.91
C LEU A 64 -21.24 -12.13 -3.01
N GLY A 65 -21.17 -10.80 -3.17
CA GLY A 65 -21.87 -10.08 -4.23
C GLY A 65 -21.39 -10.50 -5.62
N ALA A 66 -20.08 -10.68 -5.82
CA ALA A 66 -19.53 -11.16 -7.08
C ALA A 66 -20.00 -12.59 -7.39
N CYS A 67 -19.98 -13.50 -6.41
CA CYS A 67 -20.50 -14.85 -6.58
C CYS A 67 -21.98 -14.86 -6.95
N ALA A 68 -22.80 -14.08 -6.26
CA ALA A 68 -24.24 -13.95 -6.54
C ALA A 68 -24.50 -13.37 -7.94
N ALA A 69 -23.73 -12.36 -8.35
CA ALA A 69 -23.84 -11.77 -9.68
C ALA A 69 -23.44 -12.76 -10.78
N ILE A 70 -22.36 -13.53 -10.60
CA ILE A 70 -21.94 -14.55 -11.57
C ILE A 70 -23.00 -15.66 -11.66
N ALA A 71 -23.54 -16.10 -10.52
CA ALA A 71 -24.55 -17.15 -10.48
C ALA A 71 -25.90 -16.73 -11.08
N SER A 72 -26.26 -15.45 -11.02
CA SER A 72 -27.52 -14.95 -11.59
C SER A 72 -27.47 -14.78 -13.11
N LEU A 73 -26.28 -14.61 -13.71
CA LEU A 73 -26.14 -14.39 -15.16
C LEU A 73 -26.77 -15.50 -16.03
N PRO A 74 -26.54 -16.80 -15.80
CA PRO A 74 -27.20 -17.86 -16.57
C PRO A 74 -28.73 -17.83 -16.43
N VAL A 75 -29.23 -17.60 -15.21
CA VAL A 75 -30.67 -17.56 -14.91
C VAL A 75 -31.33 -16.40 -15.66
N ILE A 76 -30.73 -15.21 -15.60
CA ILE A 76 -31.21 -14.03 -16.32
C ILE A 76 -31.16 -14.26 -17.84
N THR A 77 -30.05 -14.82 -18.34
CA THR A 77 -29.87 -15.07 -19.77
C THR A 77 -30.91 -16.06 -20.31
N LEU A 78 -31.18 -17.14 -19.58
CA LEU A 78 -32.23 -18.11 -19.94
C LEU A 78 -33.64 -17.49 -19.84
N GLY A 79 -33.90 -16.70 -18.80
CA GLY A 79 -35.17 -15.98 -18.66
C GLY A 79 -35.43 -15.01 -19.81
N LEU A 80 -34.41 -14.24 -20.22
CA LEU A 80 -34.49 -13.34 -21.38
C LEU A 80 -34.71 -14.10 -22.68
N ALA A 81 -34.04 -15.25 -22.86
CA ALA A 81 -34.24 -16.08 -24.04
C ALA A 81 -35.66 -16.65 -24.12
N ASN A 82 -36.23 -17.08 -22.99
CA ASN A 82 -37.61 -17.56 -22.95
C ASN A 82 -38.60 -16.43 -23.24
N LEU A 83 -38.45 -15.27 -22.59
CA LEU A 83 -39.29 -14.10 -22.86
C LEU A 83 -39.24 -13.66 -24.33
N LEU A 84 -38.05 -13.69 -24.94
CA LEU A 84 -37.91 -13.39 -26.36
C LEU A 84 -38.60 -14.42 -27.25
N GLY A 85 -38.49 -15.71 -26.91
CA GLY A 85 -39.16 -16.79 -27.63
C GLY A 85 -40.68 -16.73 -27.53
N GLU A 86 -41.21 -16.32 -26.38
CA GLU A 86 -42.66 -16.12 -26.18
C GLU A 86 -43.19 -14.86 -26.89
N ALA A 87 -42.41 -13.78 -26.88
CA ALA A 87 -42.79 -12.51 -27.50
C ALA A 87 -42.59 -12.49 -29.02
N SER A 88 -41.98 -13.52 -29.61
CA SER A 88 -41.70 -13.61 -31.04
C SER A 88 -42.15 -14.95 -31.61
N SER A 89 -42.12 -15.10 -32.94
CA SER A 89 -42.36 -16.38 -33.60
C SER A 89 -41.10 -17.25 -33.68
N LEU A 90 -40.06 -16.93 -32.90
CA LEU A 90 -38.79 -17.66 -32.92
C LEU A 90 -38.91 -18.96 -32.12
N SER A 91 -38.20 -20.00 -32.57
CA SER A 91 -38.05 -21.18 -31.74
C SER A 91 -37.23 -20.86 -30.48
N ILE A 92 -37.42 -21.67 -29.42
CA ILE A 92 -36.66 -21.53 -28.17
C ILE A 92 -35.14 -21.56 -28.43
N GLY A 93 -34.70 -22.45 -29.32
CA GLY A 93 -33.29 -22.56 -29.69
C GLY A 93 -32.76 -21.30 -30.38
N GLN A 94 -33.53 -20.69 -31.29
CA GLN A 94 -33.16 -19.43 -31.95
C GLN A 94 -33.06 -18.27 -30.95
N SER A 95 -34.01 -18.20 -30.01
CA SER A 95 -34.05 -17.15 -28.99
C SER A 95 -32.88 -17.25 -28.02
N GLN A 96 -32.55 -18.46 -27.56
CA GLN A 96 -31.38 -18.72 -26.72
C GLN A 96 -30.07 -18.38 -27.42
N LEU A 97 -29.94 -18.75 -28.70
CA LEU A 97 -28.73 -18.45 -29.48
C LEU A 97 -28.54 -16.95 -29.66
N LEU A 98 -29.62 -16.22 -29.99
CA LEU A 98 -29.58 -14.77 -30.18
C LEU A 98 -29.24 -14.03 -28.90
N VAL A 99 -29.94 -14.32 -27.80
CA VAL A 99 -29.65 -13.70 -26.49
C VAL A 99 -28.23 -14.05 -26.03
N GLY A 100 -27.81 -15.31 -26.19
CA GLY A 100 -26.46 -15.77 -25.88
C GLY A 100 -25.39 -15.00 -26.66
N CYS A 101 -25.57 -14.79 -27.96
CA CYS A 101 -24.66 -13.98 -28.78
C CYS A 101 -24.58 -12.52 -28.30
N VAL A 102 -25.71 -11.90 -27.98
CA VAL A 102 -25.74 -10.51 -27.47
C VAL A 102 -24.98 -10.41 -26.14
N VAL A 103 -25.23 -11.32 -25.21
CA VAL A 103 -24.55 -11.36 -23.92
C VAL A 103 -23.05 -11.63 -24.09
N ALA A 104 -22.65 -12.53 -24.99
CA ALA A 104 -21.25 -12.83 -25.28
C ALA A 104 -20.50 -11.61 -25.83
N ILE A 105 -21.12 -10.86 -26.76
CA ILE A 105 -20.53 -9.62 -27.28
C ILE A 105 -20.38 -8.57 -26.18
N ALA A 106 -21.42 -8.39 -25.34
CA ALA A 106 -21.35 -7.47 -24.21
C ALA A 106 -20.23 -7.86 -23.23
N ALA A 107 -20.10 -9.15 -22.91
CA ALA A 107 -19.04 -9.67 -22.05
C ALA A 107 -17.64 -9.41 -22.64
N LEU A 108 -17.46 -9.63 -23.94
CA LEU A 108 -16.20 -9.37 -24.64
C LEU A 108 -15.80 -7.89 -24.56
N VAL A 109 -16.76 -6.96 -24.73
CA VAL A 109 -16.51 -5.53 -24.58
C VAL A 109 -16.07 -5.20 -23.15
N VAL A 110 -16.77 -5.72 -22.13
CA VAL A 110 -16.41 -5.49 -20.73
C VAL A 110 -15.01 -6.02 -20.41
N VAL A 111 -14.69 -7.25 -20.83
CA VAL A 111 -13.38 -7.87 -20.61
C VAL A 111 -12.27 -7.06 -21.29
N THR A 112 -12.46 -6.66 -22.55
CA THR A 112 -11.43 -5.90 -23.29
C THR A 112 -11.19 -4.52 -22.69
N VAL A 113 -12.23 -3.80 -22.27
CA VAL A 113 -12.11 -2.51 -21.57
C VAL A 113 -11.40 -2.69 -20.22
N SER A 114 -11.77 -3.73 -19.46
CA SER A 114 -11.19 -4.02 -18.15
C SER A 114 -9.70 -4.35 -18.27
N LEU A 115 -9.31 -5.18 -19.24
CA LEU A 115 -7.91 -5.51 -19.51
C LEU A 115 -7.09 -4.27 -19.90
N ARG A 116 -7.65 -3.37 -20.72
CA ARG A 116 -6.98 -2.11 -21.08
C ARG A 116 -6.71 -1.24 -19.85
N LYS A 117 -7.71 -1.07 -18.98
CA LYS A 117 -7.56 -0.30 -17.74
C LYS A 117 -6.58 -0.95 -16.77
N PHE A 118 -6.64 -2.28 -16.62
CA PHE A 118 -5.76 -3.03 -15.72
C PHE A 118 -4.29 -2.93 -16.16
N ARG A 119 -4.00 -3.04 -17.46
CA ARG A 119 -2.64 -2.86 -18.00
C ARG A 119 -2.06 -1.46 -17.71
N GLY A 120 -2.89 -0.42 -17.81
CA GLY A 120 -2.47 0.93 -17.45
C GLY A 120 -2.23 1.13 -15.94
N ALA A 121 -2.97 0.41 -15.09
CA ALA A 121 -2.80 0.44 -13.64
C ALA A 121 -1.55 -0.33 -13.20
N SER A 122 -1.29 -1.51 -13.78
CA SER A 122 -0.15 -2.35 -13.42
C SER A 122 1.19 -1.69 -13.77
N LEU A 123 1.26 -0.93 -14.87
CA LEU A 123 2.45 -0.12 -15.21
C LEU A 123 2.77 0.92 -14.13
N ARG A 124 1.74 1.59 -13.59
CA ARG A 124 1.92 2.55 -12.49
C ARG A 124 2.36 1.87 -11.20
N PHE A 125 1.75 0.72 -10.88
CA PHE A 125 2.11 -0.07 -9.70
C PHE A 125 3.56 -0.57 -9.76
N ARG A 126 4.01 -1.06 -10.92
CA ARG A 126 5.41 -1.50 -11.11
C ARG A 126 6.40 -0.38 -10.84
N ARG A 127 6.13 0.84 -11.32
CA ARG A 127 6.97 2.01 -11.03
C ARG A 127 7.03 2.28 -9.52
N SER A 128 5.90 2.26 -8.82
CA SER A 128 5.88 2.46 -7.36
C SER A 128 6.59 1.33 -6.60
N ALA A 129 6.46 0.08 -7.05
CA ALA A 129 7.15 -1.06 -6.46
C ALA A 129 8.68 -0.98 -6.66
N ASP A 130 9.13 -0.56 -7.85
CA ASP A 130 10.55 -0.37 -8.16
C ASP A 130 11.15 0.75 -7.30
N GLU A 131 10.44 1.87 -7.10
CA GLU A 131 10.88 2.94 -6.20
C GLU A 131 10.94 2.48 -4.74
N LEU A 132 9.95 1.71 -4.26
CA LEU A 132 9.98 1.13 -2.91
C LEU A 132 11.16 0.16 -2.73
N ALA A 133 11.45 -0.66 -3.73
CA ALA A 133 12.58 -1.59 -3.71
C ALA A 133 13.93 -0.85 -3.65
N LYS A 134 14.09 0.24 -4.40
CA LYS A 134 15.28 1.12 -4.34
C LYS A 134 15.43 1.74 -2.95
N ASN A 135 14.35 2.31 -2.40
CA ASN A 135 14.38 2.94 -1.07
C ASN A 135 14.78 1.93 0.02
N MET A 136 14.26 0.70 -0.05
CA MET A 136 14.61 -0.38 0.86
C MET A 136 16.09 -0.79 0.73
N ALA A 137 16.63 -0.81 -0.50
CA ALA A 137 18.03 -1.13 -0.75
C ALA A 137 18.97 -0.06 -0.15
N TRP A 138 18.61 1.22 -0.28
CA TRP A 138 19.35 2.34 0.32
C TRP A 138 19.32 2.28 1.85
N ALA A 139 18.14 2.01 2.44
CA ALA A 139 18.02 1.84 3.89
C ALA A 139 18.89 0.69 4.42
N LYS A 140 18.92 -0.45 3.72
CA LYS A 140 19.81 -1.57 4.07
C LYS A 140 21.29 -1.24 3.92
N ALA A 141 21.67 -0.51 2.88
CA ALA A 141 23.05 -0.09 2.67
C ALA A 141 23.52 0.91 3.75
N ALA A 142 22.66 1.85 4.15
CA ALA A 142 22.93 2.79 5.23
C ALA A 142 23.19 2.08 6.57
N VAL A 143 22.36 1.10 6.93
CA VAL A 143 22.55 0.29 8.16
C VAL A 143 23.83 -0.56 8.11
N ARG A 144 24.28 -0.98 6.92
CA ARG A 144 25.51 -1.75 6.75
C ARG A 144 26.77 -0.89 6.77
N SER A 145 26.66 0.39 6.45
CA SER A 145 27.77 1.35 6.40
C SER A 145 28.15 1.91 7.78
N ASP A 146 27.33 1.71 8.80
CA ASP A 146 27.50 2.24 10.17
C ASP A 146 28.01 1.17 11.16
N ARG A 147 28.54 0.04 10.65
CA ARG A 147 29.27 -1.00 11.39
C ARG A 147 30.68 -1.15 10.81
#